data_AF-A0A939XP73-F1
#
_entry.id   AF-A0A939XP73-F1
#
_cell.length_a   1.000
_cell.length_b   1.000
_cell.length_c   1.000
_cell.angle_alpha   90.00
_cell.angle_beta   90.00
_cell.angle_gamma   90.00
#
_symmetry.space_group_name_H-M   'P 1'
#
loop_
_entity.id
_entity.type
_entity.pdbx_description
1 polymer ?
#
loop_
_entity_poly.entity_id
_entity_poly.type
_entity_poly.pdbx_seq_one_letter_code
_entity_poly.pdbx_strand_id
1 'polypeptide(L)'
;MEKIGEFSWTWAFFKVALSTWQLYAAGLTAIVGVLEWMAVLKRYDLSLAYPLTAISFILSLLAGAWIFHEPIPATRWIGVVLIMAGVYFVAR
;
A
#
# COMPACT_ATOMS: atom_id res chain seq x y z
N MET A 1 -10.12 11.63 13.01
CA MET A 1 -9.76 10.20 13.07
C MET A 1 -9.71 9.79 14.54
N GLU A 2 -10.86 9.74 15.21
CA GLU A 2 -10.93 9.79 16.69
C GLU A 2 -11.94 8.77 17.26
N LYS A 3 -12.01 7.56 16.69
CA LYS A 3 -12.92 6.50 17.21
C LYS A 3 -12.36 5.08 17.13
N ILE A 4 -11.04 4.93 17.13
CA ILE A 4 -10.45 3.66 17.56
C ILE A 4 -9.76 3.99 18.86
N GLY A 5 -10.50 3.89 19.96
CA GLY A 5 -9.90 3.87 21.30
C GLY A 5 -8.86 2.75 21.37
N GLU A 6 -8.04 2.77 22.42
CA GLU A 6 -7.00 1.77 22.66
C GLU A 6 -7.51 0.35 22.38
N PHE A 7 -6.68 -0.46 21.72
CA PHE A 7 -7.04 -1.82 21.36
C PHE A 7 -7.53 -2.58 22.60
N SER A 8 -8.81 -2.91 22.62
CA SER A 8 -9.46 -3.60 23.74
C SER A 8 -10.06 -4.92 23.24
N TRP A 9 -9.71 -6.03 23.88
CA TRP A 9 -10.21 -7.37 23.53
C TRP A 9 -11.65 -7.57 24.02
N THR A 10 -12.59 -6.82 23.45
CA THR A 10 -14.01 -6.83 23.85
C THR A 10 -14.88 -6.93 22.60
N TRP A 11 -16.01 -7.64 22.70
CA TRP A 11 -16.93 -7.77 21.56
C TRP A 11 -17.48 -6.44 21.04
N ALA A 12 -17.54 -5.41 21.88
CA ALA A 12 -17.87 -4.06 21.48
C ALA A 12 -16.84 -3.45 20.51
N PHE A 13 -15.54 -3.68 20.74
CA PHE A 13 -14.47 -3.22 19.86
C PHE A 13 -14.60 -3.84 18.46
N PHE A 14 -14.83 -5.16 18.37
CA PHE A 14 -15.01 -5.84 17.08
C PHE A 14 -16.25 -5.34 16.33
N LYS A 15 -17.36 -5.07 17.03
CA LYS A 15 -18.56 -4.50 16.39
C LYS A 15 -18.32 -3.09 15.84
N VAL A 16 -17.59 -2.25 16.58
CA VAL A 16 -17.25 -0.88 16.13
C VAL A 16 -16.24 -0.93 14.99
N ALA A 17 -15.21 -1.76 15.09
CA ALA A 17 -14.22 -1.97 14.05
C ALA A 17 -14.86 -2.49 12.75
N LEU A 18 -15.77 -3.47 12.84
CA LEU A 18 -16.50 -4.00 11.69
C LEU A 18 -17.53 -3.01 11.13
N SER A 19 -18.09 -2.12 11.95
CA SER A 19 -19.04 -1.08 11.51
C SER A 19 -18.36 0.12 10.85
N THR A 20 -17.02 0.19 10.92
CA THR A 20 -16.26 1.31 10.41
C THR A 20 -16.18 1.24 8.88
N TRP A 21 -16.70 2.27 8.19
CA TRP A 21 -16.73 2.31 6.73
C TRP A 21 -15.34 2.18 6.09
N GLN A 22 -14.28 2.66 6.76
CA GLN A 22 -12.90 2.51 6.30
C GLN A 22 -12.47 1.04 6.16
N LEU A 23 -12.97 0.13 6.99
CA LEU A 23 -12.64 -1.29 6.88
C LEU A 23 -13.22 -1.89 5.60
N TYR A 24 -14.47 -1.54 5.27
CA TYR A 24 -15.10 -1.98 4.03
C TYR A 24 -14.40 -1.39 2.80
N ALA A 25 -14.03 -0.10 2.85
CA ALA A 25 -13.27 0.54 1.78
C ALA A 25 -11.90 -0.14 1.57
N ALA A 26 -11.15 -0.38 2.66
CA ALA A 26 -9.87 -1.09 2.60
C ALA A 26 -10.03 -2.52 2.06
N GLY A 27 -11.05 -3.25 2.53
CA GLY A 27 -11.37 -4.60 2.05
C GLY A 27 -11.68 -4.62 0.56
N LEU A 28 -12.49 -3.68 0.07
CA LEU A 28 -12.81 -3.57 -1.34
C LEU A 28 -11.56 -3.28 -2.18
N THR A 29 -10.72 -2.32 -1.76
CA THR A 29 -9.47 -2.01 -2.48
C THR A 29 -8.48 -3.18 -2.46
N ALA A 30 -8.44 -3.96 -1.38
CA ALA A 30 -7.59 -5.14 -1.28
C ALA A 30 -8.05 -6.24 -2.23
N ILE A 31 -9.37 -6.48 -2.34
CA ILE A 31 -9.93 -7.44 -3.30
C ILE A 31 -9.56 -7.02 -4.72
N VAL A 32 -9.74 -5.74 -5.08
CA VAL A 32 -9.37 -5.22 -6.40
C VAL A 32 -7.86 -5.41 -6.64
N GLY A 33 -7.01 -5.06 -5.67
CA GLY A 33 -5.56 -5.22 -5.79
C GLY A 33 -5.13 -6.68 -5.97
N VAL A 34 -5.79 -7.63 -5.30
CA VAL A 34 -5.54 -9.07 -5.51
C VAL A 34 -5.94 -9.51 -6.91
N LEU A 35 -7.10 -9.06 -7.41
CA LEU A 35 -7.53 -9.38 -8.77
C LEU A 35 -6.58 -8.81 -9.83
N GLU A 36 -6.13 -7.56 -9.64
CA GLU A 36 -5.11 -6.93 -10.48
C GLU A 36 -3.80 -7.71 -10.44
N TRP A 37 -3.33 -8.11 -9.26
CA TRP A 37 -2.12 -8.90 -9.10
C TRP A 37 -2.20 -10.25 -9.82
N MET A 38 -3.32 -10.96 -9.67
CA MET A 38 -3.54 -12.21 -10.40
C MET A 38 -3.59 -11.99 -11.92
N ALA A 39 -4.17 -10.89 -12.39
CA ALA A 39 -4.19 -10.54 -13.81
C ALA A 39 -2.79 -10.26 -14.37
N VAL A 40 -1.92 -9.60 -13.59
CA VAL A 40 -0.52 -9.37 -13.94
C VAL A 40 0.23 -10.69 -14.03
N LEU A 41 0.13 -11.56 -13.02
CA LEU A 41 0.81 -12.86 -13.00
C LEU A 41 0.36 -13.81 -14.12
N LYS A 42 -0.85 -13.62 -14.66
CA LYS A 42 -1.32 -14.38 -15.82
C LYS A 42 -0.68 -13.93 -17.14
N ARG A 43 -0.17 -12.69 -17.22
CA ARG A 43 0.31 -12.07 -18.47
C ARG A 43 1.83 -11.82 -18.49
N TYR A 44 2.45 -11.73 -17.32
CA TYR A 44 3.86 -11.41 -17.16
C TYR A 44 4.55 -12.44 -16.29
N ASP A 45 5.82 -12.69 -16.59
CA ASP A 45 6.65 -13.55 -15.75
C ASP A 45 6.86 -12.92 -14.37
N LEU A 46 6.95 -13.80 -13.37
CA LEU A 46 7.11 -13.40 -11.98
C LEU A 46 8.36 -12.53 -11.76
N SER A 47 9.42 -12.77 -12.53
CA SER A 47 10.68 -12.00 -12.51
C SER A 47 10.51 -10.54 -12.93
N LEU A 48 9.56 -10.23 -13.81
CA LEU A 48 9.23 -8.87 -14.24
C LEU A 48 8.12 -8.23 -13.38
N ALA A 49 7.20 -9.04 -12.87
CA ALA A 49 6.10 -8.58 -12.03
C ALA A 49 6.59 -8.00 -10.69
N TYR A 50 7.57 -8.63 -10.04
CA TYR A 50 8.10 -8.14 -8.77
C TYR A 50 8.72 -6.73 -8.86
N PRO A 51 9.62 -6.42 -9.82
CA PRO A 51 10.13 -5.07 -9.99
C PRO A 51 9.03 -4.01 -10.19
N LEU A 52 7.94 -4.35 -10.90
CA LEU A 52 6.78 -3.46 -11.07
C LEU A 52 6.09 -3.12 -9.74
N THR A 53 6.06 -4.04 -8.76
CA THR A 53 5.47 -3.75 -7.44
C THR A 53 6.18 -2.62 -6.70
N ALA A 54 7.46 -2.38 -6.98
CA ALA A 54 8.21 -1.31 -6.34
C ALA A 54 7.68 0.10 -6.68
N ILE A 55 6.95 0.26 -7.78
CA ILE A 55 6.26 1.51 -8.13
C ILE A 55 5.25 1.90 -7.04
N SER A 56 4.67 0.93 -6.33
CA SER A 56 3.76 1.19 -5.21
C SER A 56 4.42 1.98 -4.07
N PHE A 57 5.75 1.89 -3.90
CA PHE A 57 6.47 2.70 -2.91
C PHE A 57 6.45 4.19 -3.27
N ILE A 58 6.58 4.54 -4.55
CA ILE A 58 6.44 5.93 -5.01
C ILE A 58 5.01 6.41 -4.77
N LEU A 59 4.02 5.61 -5.17
CA LEU A 59 2.62 5.97 -5.00
C LEU A 59 2.26 6.15 -3.52
N SER A 60 2.78 5.30 -2.65
CA SER A 60 2.60 5.41 -1.19
C SER A 60 3.29 6.64 -0.63
N LEU A 61 4.49 6.98 -1.11
CA LEU A 61 5.21 8.19 -0.71
C LEU A 61 4.44 9.46 -1.11
N LEU A 62 3.95 9.51 -2.35
CA LEU A 62 3.15 10.63 -2.85
C LEU A 62 1.80 10.73 -2.14
N ALA A 63 1.14 9.60 -1.88
CA ALA A 63 -0.08 9.57 -1.08
C ALA A 63 0.18 10.09 0.35
N GLY A 64 1.27 9.67 0.98
CA GLY A 64 1.72 10.19 2.28
C GLY A 64 1.91 11.71 2.26
N ALA A 65 2.57 12.24 1.22
CA ALA A 65 2.86 13.67 1.10
C ALA A 65 1.64 14.53 0.77
N TRP A 66 0.77 14.08 -0.14
CA TRP A 66 -0.33 14.89 -0.68
C TRP A 66 -1.70 14.60 -0.08
N ILE A 67 -1.97 13.35 0.30
CA ILE A 67 -3.26 12.97 0.89
C ILE A 67 -3.17 13.12 2.41
N PHE A 68 -2.16 12.50 3.01
CA PHE A 68 -1.99 12.47 4.46
C PHE A 68 -1.19 13.66 5.01
N HIS A 69 -0.58 14.46 4.13
CA HIS A 69 0.21 15.65 4.48
C HIS A 69 1.31 15.35 5.50
N GLU A 70 1.88 14.14 5.44
CA GLU A 70 2.93 13.71 6.35
C GLU A 70 4.28 14.37 6.01
N PRO A 71 5.08 14.78 7.01
CA PRO A 71 6.43 15.26 6.78
C PRO A 71 7.31 14.09 6.35
N ILE A 72 7.63 14.04 5.05
CA ILE A 72 8.49 13.00 4.49
C ILE A 72 9.95 13.48 4.52
N PRO A 73 10.84 12.80 5.27
CA PRO A 73 12.24 13.19 5.32
C PRO A 73 12.92 12.95 3.98
N ALA A 74 13.90 13.80 3.65
CA ALA A 74 14.67 13.70 2.40
C ALA A 74 15.33 12.32 2.20
N THR A 75 15.71 11.64 3.29
CA THR A 75 16.26 10.28 3.24
C THR A 75 15.31 9.26 2.62
N ARG A 76 14.00 9.41 2.81
CA ARG A 76 12.99 8.50 2.23
C ARG A 76 12.88 8.69 0.71
N TRP A 77 13.02 9.93 0.23
CA TRP A 77 13.10 10.22 -1.20
C TRP A 77 14.33 9.59 -1.85
N ILE A 78 15.50 9.69 -1.21
CA ILE A 78 16.74 9.06 -1.69
C ILE A 78 16.57 7.55 -1.76
N GLY A 79 16.00 6.93 -0.72
CA GLY A 79 15.71 5.50 -0.71
C GLY A 79 14.80 5.05 -1.87
N VAL A 80 13.75 5.80 -2.17
CA VAL A 80 12.85 5.51 -3.30
C VAL A 80 13.59 5.60 -4.64
N VAL A 81 14.43 6.61 -4.85
CA VAL A 81 15.25 6.72 -6.07
C VAL A 81 16.20 5.52 -6.21
N LEU A 82 16.83 5.08 -5.12
CA LEU A 82 17.70 3.91 -5.13
C LEU A 82 16.95 2.60 -5.45
N ILE A 83 15.76 2.41 -4.90
CA ILE A 83 14.89 1.27 -5.22
C ILE A 83 14.57 1.27 -6.73
N MET A 84 14.19 2.43 -7.27
CA MET A 84 13.88 2.56 -8.70
C MET A 84 15.07 2.29 -9.60
N ALA A 85 16.27 2.73 -9.21
CA ALA A 85 17.49 2.39 -9.93
C ALA A 85 17.72 0.86 -9.95
N GLY A 86 17.54 0.19 -8.81
CA GLY A 86 17.62 -1.27 -8.73
C GLY A 86 16.60 -1.98 -9.63
N VAL A 87 15.35 -1.53 -9.61
CA VAL A 87 14.25 -2.04 -10.47
C VAL A 87 14.60 -1.90 -11.95
N TYR A 88 15.15 -0.75 -12.37
CA TYR A 88 15.58 -0.53 -13.74
C TYR A 88 16.64 -1.54 -14.20
N PHE A 89 17.62 -1.84 -13.34
CA PHE A 89 18.65 -2.84 -13.67
C PHE A 89 18.10 -4.27 -13.73
N VAL A 90 17.12 -4.62 -12.90
CA VAL A 90 16.49 -5.96 -12.92
C VAL A 90 15.59 -6.14 -14.15
N ALA A 91 14.94 -5.07 -14.60
CA ALA A 91 14.05 -5.10 -15.75
C ALA A 91 14.77 -5.01 -17.12
N ARG A 92 16.09 -4.80 -17.12
CA ARG A 92 16.94 -4.68 -18.32
C ARG A 92 17.59 -6.01 -18.66
#